data_AF-X1F0H5-F1
#
_entry.id   AF-X1F0H5-F1
#
_cell.length_a   1.000
_cell.length_b   1.000
_cell.length_c   1.000
_cell.angle_alpha   90.00
_cell.angle_beta   90.00
_cell.angle_gamma   90.00
#
_symmetry.space_group_name_H-M   'P 1'
#
loop_
_entity.id
_entity.type
_entity.pdbx_description
1 polymer ?
#
loop_
_entity_poly.entity_id
_entity_poly.type
_entity_poly.pdbx_seq_one_letter_code
_entity_poly.pdbx_strand_id
1 'polypeptide(L)' 'MELMKNTKIESNKDKTLDLSVVIPIYNEAKNVENLYEKLEEVLSKLDKSYEVLLVDDGSTDGTIDKLAEIR' A
#
# COMPACT_ATOMS: atom_id res chain seq x y z
N MET A 1 46.70 13.35 11.20
CA MET A 1 45.92 13.62 12.42
C MET A 1 45.42 15.05 12.26
N GLU A 2 44.41 15.29 11.43
CA GLU A 2 43.02 14.91 11.67
C GLU A 2 42.41 14.27 10.42
N LEU A 3 42.08 12.99 10.56
CA LEU A 3 41.27 12.23 9.63
C LEU A 3 39.81 12.62 9.90
N MET A 4 38.96 12.57 8.86
CA MET A 4 37.49 12.60 8.93
C MET A 4 36.80 13.99 8.96
N LYS A 5 36.73 14.65 7.80
CA LYS A 5 35.53 15.42 7.46
C LYS A 5 34.49 14.43 6.96
N ASN A 6 33.73 13.93 7.91
CA ASN A 6 32.66 12.96 7.74
C ASN A 6 31.79 13.30 6.53
N THR A 7 31.83 12.35 5.61
CA THR A 7 30.85 12.03 4.58
C THR A 7 29.48 12.58 4.92
N LYS A 8 28.94 13.36 4.00
CA LYS A 8 27.53 13.75 3.97
C LYS A 8 26.69 12.47 4.13
N ILE A 9 26.21 12.21 5.34
CA ILE A 9 25.20 11.20 5.59
C ILE A 9 23.96 11.79 4.94
N GLU A 10 23.73 11.45 3.68
CA GLU A 10 22.41 11.63 3.08
C GLU A 10 21.50 10.74 3.90
N SER A 11 20.78 11.36 4.84
CA SER A 11 19.71 10.70 5.55
C SER A 11 18.78 10.16 4.48
N ASN A 12 18.82 8.85 4.24
CA ASN A 12 17.73 8.16 3.57
C ASN A 12 16.55 8.37 4.52
N LYS A 13 15.82 9.46 4.31
CA LYS A 13 14.72 9.88 5.15
C LYS A 13 13.68 8.80 4.93
N ASP A 14 13.62 7.85 5.87
CA ASP A 14 12.67 6.76 5.86
C ASP A 14 11.33 7.34 5.42
N LYS A 15 10.79 6.78 4.34
CA LYS A 15 9.53 7.22 3.76
C LYS A 15 8.46 6.91 4.80
N THR A 16 8.21 7.85 5.71
CA THR A 16 7.24 7.68 6.80
C THR A 16 5.86 7.67 6.18
N LEU A 17 5.19 6.52 6.20
CA LEU A 17 3.80 6.40 5.78
C LEU A 17 2.91 7.13 6.78
N ASP A 18 2.02 7.99 6.28
CA ASP A 18 1.08 8.75 7.10
C ASP A 18 -0.21 7.95 7.41
N LEU A 19 -0.53 6.96 6.57
CA LEU A 19 -1.76 6.17 6.65
C LEU A 19 -1.55 4.74 6.12
N SER A 20 -2.00 3.75 6.90
CA SER A 20 -2.14 2.37 6.44
C SER A 20 -3.61 1.97 6.44
N VAL A 21 -4.13 1.56 5.28
CA VAL A 21 -5.50 1.04 5.15
C VAL A 21 -5.43 -0.48 5.03
N VAL A 22 -5.94 -1.20 6.03
CA VAL A 22 -5.97 -2.67 6.03
C VAL A 22 -7.39 -3.14 5.79
N ILE A 23 -7.59 -3.95 4.75
CA ILE A 23 -8.91 -4.43 4.34
C ILE A 23 -8.88 -5.96 4.29
N PRO A 24 -9.56 -6.67 5.21
CA PRO A 24 -9.78 -8.10 5.07
C PRO A 24 -10.78 -8.36 3.95
N ILE A 25 -10.49 -9.35 3.11
CA ILE A 25 -11.30 -9.70 1.95
C ILE A 25 -11.59 -11.20 1.96
N TYR A 26 -12.86 -11.55 1.75
CA TYR A 26 -13.30 -12.93 1.65
C TYR A 26 -14.42 -13.07 0.62
N ASN A 27 -14.18 -13.85 -0.44
CA ASN A 27 -15.10 -14.11 -1.53
C ASN A 27 -15.71 -12.86 -2.19
N GLU A 28 -14.85 -11.92 -2.60
CA GLU A 28 -15.21 -10.64 -3.22
C GLU A 28 -14.71 -10.49 -4.66
N ALA A 29 -14.50 -11.60 -5.40
CA ALA A 29 -13.89 -11.59 -6.73
C ALA A 29 -14.59 -10.66 -7.73
N LYS A 30 -15.88 -10.38 -7.53
CA LYS A 30 -16.70 -9.50 -8.39
C LYS A 30 -16.63 -8.02 -8.02
N ASN A 31 -16.20 -7.69 -6.81
CA ASN A 31 -16.29 -6.35 -6.24
C ASN A 31 -14.92 -5.71 -5.97
N VAL A 32 -13.87 -6.52 -5.86
CA VAL A 32 -12.54 -6.08 -5.41
C VAL A 32 -11.91 -5.01 -6.31
N GLU A 33 -12.16 -5.04 -7.61
CA GLU A 33 -11.69 -4.03 -8.57
C GLU A 33 -12.35 -2.67 -8.30
N ASN A 34 -13.68 -2.62 -8.24
CA ASN A 34 -14.44 -1.40 -7.93
C ASN A 34 -14.16 -0.86 -6.51
N LEU A 35 -13.84 -1.74 -5.56
CA LEU A 35 -13.37 -1.32 -4.24
C LEU A 35 -12.04 -0.55 -4.36
N TYR A 36 -11.07 -1.12 -5.08
CA TYR A 36 -9.75 -0.51 -5.26
C TYR A 36 -9.83 0.82 -6.01
N GLU A 37 -10.57 0.88 -7.12
CA GLU A 37 -10.75 2.10 -7.91
C GLU A 37 -11.28 3.26 -7.07
N LYS A 38 -12.31 3.02 -6.26
CA LYS A 38 -12.89 4.03 -5.38
C LYS A 38 -11.96 4.42 -4.25
N LEU A 39 -11.21 3.47 -3.71
CA LEU A 39 -10.25 3.73 -2.66
C LEU A 39 -9.14 4.64 -3.18
N GLU A 40 -8.60 4.35 -4.37
CA GLU A 40 -7.58 5.17 -5.02
C GLU A 40 -8.10 6.57 -5.38
N GLU A 41 -9.35 6.69 -5.83
CA GLU A 41 -9.98 7.99 -6.11
C GLU A 41 -10.04 8.90 -4.87
N VAL A 42 -10.19 8.32 -3.68
CA VAL A 42 -10.27 9.06 -2.42
C VAL A 42 -8.87 9.30 -1.84
N LEU A 43 -8.03 8.26 -1.79
CA LEU A 43 -6.72 8.32 -1.16
C LEU A 43 -5.75 9.22 -1.95
N SER A 44 -5.81 9.21 -3.28
CA SER A 44 -4.97 10.09 -4.12
C SER A 44 -5.23 11.59 -3.92
N LYS A 45 -6.39 11.96 -3.37
CA LYS A 45 -6.75 13.35 -3.04
C LYS A 45 -6.25 13.76 -1.65
N LEU A 46 -5.75 12.82 -0.84
CA LEU A 46 -5.15 13.13 0.45
C LEU A 46 -3.71 13.59 0.25
N ASP A 47 -3.33 14.71 0.89
CA ASP A 47 -1.93 15.14 0.99
C ASP A 47 -1.19 14.31 2.07
N LYS A 48 -1.16 12.99 1.85
CA LYS A 48 -0.62 11.96 2.76
C LYS A 48 -0.02 10.83 1.96
N SER A 49 1.13 10.33 2.42
CA SER A 49 1.64 9.04 1.95
C SER A 49 0.82 7.90 2.54
N TYR A 50 0.46 6.90 1.74
CA TYR A 50 -0.36 5.79 2.19
C TYR A 50 0.07 4.44 1.63
N GLU A 51 -0.35 3.39 2.32
CA GLU A 51 -0.36 2.01 1.83
C GLU A 51 -1.76 1.41 1.96
N VAL A 52 -2.09 0.48 1.07
CA VAL A 52 -3.30 -0.32 1.13
C VAL A 52 -2.92 -1.78 1.20
N LEU A 53 -3.33 -2.46 2.25
CA LEU A 53 -3.09 -3.88 2.50
C LEU A 53 -4.41 -4.63 2.34
N LEU A 54 -4.60 -5.25 1.16
CA LEU A 54 -5.72 -6.14 0.88
C LEU A 54 -5.35 -7.55 1.34
N VAL A 55 -5.98 -8.03 2.42
CA VAL A 55 -5.64 -9.29 3.08
C VAL A 55 -6.72 -10.31 2.77
N ASP A 56 -6.41 -11.29 1.93
CA ASP A 56 -7.31 -12.42 1.67
C ASP A 56 -7.40 -13.34 2.90
N ASP A 57 -8.62 -13.64 3.34
CA ASP A 57 -8.93 -14.50 4.48
C ASP A 57 -9.43 -15.88 4.04
N GLY A 58 -8.75 -16.49 3.06
CA GLY A 58 -9.03 -17.85 2.60
C GLY A 58 -10.17 -17.94 1.59
N SER A 59 -10.25 -17.00 0.65
CA SER A 59 -11.27 -17.01 -0.39
C SER A 59 -11.19 -18.25 -1.29
N THR A 60 -12.34 -18.66 -1.81
CA THR A 60 -12.49 -19.86 -2.67
C THR A 60 -13.12 -19.56 -4.03
N ASP A 61 -13.43 -18.29 -4.29
CA ASP A 61 -14.19 -17.83 -5.46
C ASP A 61 -13.32 -17.16 -6.55
N GLY A 62 -11.99 -17.24 -6.43
CA GLY A 62 -11.05 -16.56 -7.33
C GLY A 62 -10.66 -15.14 -6.90
N THR A 63 -11.04 -14.69 -5.69
CA THR A 63 -10.64 -13.37 -5.15
C THR A 63 -9.12 -13.15 -5.19
N ILE A 64 -8.32 -14.17 -4.83
CA ILE A 64 -6.85 -14.06 -4.85
C ILE A 64 -6.32 -13.75 -6.25
N ASP A 65 -6.84 -14.41 -7.29
CA ASP A 65 -6.41 -14.17 -8.66
C ASP A 65 -6.73 -12.72 -9.07
N LYS A 66 -7.88 -12.20 -8.64
CA LYS A 66 -8.26 -10.81 -8.86
C LYS A 66 -7.41 -9.81 -8.09
N LEU A 67 -7.04 -10.12 -6.85
CA LEU A 67 -6.12 -9.29 -6.08
C LEU A 67 -4.74 -9.18 -6.75
N ALA A 68 -4.26 -10.25 -7.40
CA ALA A 68 -2.97 -10.25 -8.10
C ALA A 68 -2.96 -9.39 -9.38
N GLU A 69 -4.14 -9.05 -9.92
CA GLU A 69 -4.29 -8.19 -11.10
C GLU A 69 -4.25 -6.68 -10.75
N ILE A 70 -4.45 -6.32 -9.48
CA ILE A 70 -4.50 -4.92 -8.99
C ILE A 70 -3.08 -4.31 -8.95
N ARG A 71 -2.97 -3.03 -9.34
CA ARG A 71 -1.71 -2.29 -9.45
C ARG A 71 -1.74 -0.93 -8.77
#